data_AF-A0AAP2QBP1-F1
#
_entry.id   AF-A0AAP2QBP1-F1
#
_cell.length_a   1.000
_cell.length_b   1.000
_cell.length_c   1.000
_cell.angle_alpha   90.00
_cell.angle_beta   90.00
_cell.angle_gamma   90.00
#
_symmetry.space_group_name_H-M   'P 1'
#
loop_
_entity.id
_entity.type
_entity.pdbx_description
1 polymer ?
#
loop_
_entity_poly.entity_id
_entity_poly.type
_entity_poly.pdbx_seq_one_letter_code
_entity_poly.pdbx_strand_id
1 'polypeptide(L)' 'VVKVDKEVDLRLLGPLGCGLGTGSGAVLSVLQPKVGEGIAVFGTGAVGFSAVMAAKIAGYYPIVAIDIN' A
#
# COMPACT_ATOMS: atom_id res chain seq x y z
N VAL A 1 -6.16 -2.90 20.18
CA VAL A 1 -7.39 -2.17 19.80
C VAL A 1 -7.06 -0.71 19.57
N VAL A 2 -7.62 -0.08 18.54
CA VAL A 2 -7.33 1.32 18.14
C VAL A 2 -8.65 2.09 18.08
N LYS A 3 -8.67 3.31 18.65
CA LYS A 3 -9.82 4.21 18.59
C LYS A 3 -9.98 4.74 17.16
N VAL A 4 -11.19 4.69 16.63
CA VAL A 4 -11.55 5.24 15.32
C VAL A 4 -12.68 6.26 15.47
N ASP A 5 -12.86 7.09 14.46
CA ASP A 5 -13.99 8.03 14.39
C ASP A 5 -15.32 7.25 14.30
N LYS A 6 -16.35 7.74 15.02
CA LYS A 6 -17.67 7.11 15.09
C LYS A 6 -18.49 7.34 13.81
N GLU A 7 -18.17 8.38 13.06
CA GLU A 7 -18.91 8.75 11.84
C GLU A 7 -18.44 7.96 10.60
N VAL A 8 -17.35 7.19 10.72
CA VAL A 8 -16.76 6.43 9.61
C VAL A 8 -17.33 5.02 9.55
N ASP A 9 -17.64 4.55 8.33
CA ASP A 9 -18.10 3.18 8.10
C ASP A 9 -17.01 2.16 8.44
N LEU A 10 -17.26 1.37 9.49
CA LEU A 10 -16.34 0.34 9.98
C LEU A 10 -15.98 -0.71 8.91
N ARG A 11 -16.84 -0.93 7.91
CA ARG A 11 -16.57 -1.89 6.82
C ARG A 11 -15.39 -1.44 5.95
N LEU A 12 -15.17 -0.14 5.84
CA LEU A 12 -14.02 0.43 5.10
C LEU A 12 -12.74 0.43 5.95
N LEU A 13 -12.87 0.42 7.28
CA LEU A 13 -11.73 0.42 8.19
C LEU A 13 -11.13 -0.97 8.39
N GLY A 14 -11.90 -2.04 8.23
CA GLY A 14 -11.43 -3.42 8.39
C GLY A 14 -10.12 -3.72 7.64
N PRO A 15 -10.01 -3.40 6.34
CA PRO A 15 -8.78 -3.61 5.58
C PRO A 15 -7.55 -2.81 6.05
N LEU A 16 -7.73 -1.69 6.77
CA LEU A 16 -6.63 -0.88 7.31
C LEU A 16 -5.90 -1.57 8.46
N GLY A 17 -6.54 -2.50 9.16
CA GLY A 17 -5.94 -3.23 10.28
C GLY A 17 -4.89 -4.27 9.89
N CYS A 18 -4.79 -4.60 8.60
CA CYS A 18 -3.78 -5.53 8.10
C CYS A 18 -3.37 -5.15 6.66
N GLY A 19 -4.09 -5.66 5.65
CA GLY A 19 -3.57 -5.69 4.27
C GLY A 19 -3.20 -4.33 3.68
N LEU A 20 -4.04 -3.30 3.88
CA LEU A 20 -3.74 -1.96 3.37
C LEU A 20 -2.57 -1.33 4.13
N GLY A 21 -2.54 -1.42 5.45
CA GLY A 21 -1.47 -0.90 6.28
C GLY A 21 -0.12 -1.57 6.00
N THR A 22 -0.13 -2.90 5.84
CA THR A 22 1.09 -3.67 5.53
C THR A 22 1.69 -3.27 4.18
N GLY A 23 0.88 -3.23 3.11
CA GLY A 23 1.41 -2.92 1.77
C GLY A 23 1.89 -1.48 1.64
N SER A 24 1.12 -0.52 2.15
CA SER A 24 1.51 0.90 2.12
C SER A 24 2.70 1.18 3.03
N GLY A 25 2.73 0.59 4.23
CA GLY A 25 3.85 0.72 5.17
C GLY A 25 5.15 0.10 4.65
N ALA A 26 5.07 -1.02 3.93
CA ALA A 26 6.24 -1.60 3.27
C ALA A 26 6.92 -0.60 2.32
N VAL A 27 6.14 0.23 1.62
CA VAL A 27 6.68 1.24 0.70
C VAL A 27 7.10 2.51 1.42
N LEU A 28 6.20 3.08 2.24
CA LEU A 28 6.36 4.42 2.82
C LEU A 28 7.23 4.45 4.09
N SER A 29 7.31 3.32 4.80
CA SER A 29 8.00 3.23 6.09
C SER A 29 9.22 2.33 6.07
N VAL A 30 9.20 1.24 5.28
CA VAL A 30 10.30 0.26 5.26
C VAL A 30 11.26 0.51 4.10
N LEU A 31 10.78 0.48 2.86
CA LEU A 31 11.64 0.56 1.68
C LEU A 31 12.16 1.99 1.44
N GLN A 32 11.28 2.99 1.55
CA GLN A 32 11.59 4.42 1.41
C GLN A 32 12.57 4.77 0.27
N PRO A 33 12.31 4.34 -0.97
CA PRO A 33 13.16 4.71 -2.09
C PRO A 33 13.10 6.22 -2.34
N LYS A 34 14.04 6.73 -3.14
CA LYS A 34 14.04 8.14 -3.54
C LYS A 34 12.94 8.39 -4.56
N VAL A 35 12.43 9.62 -4.56
CA VAL A 35 11.47 10.06 -5.59
C VAL A 35 12.05 9.84 -6.98
N GLY A 36 11.26 9.26 -7.87
CA GLY A 36 11.70 8.91 -9.23
C GLY A 36 12.55 7.63 -9.33
N GLU A 37 12.80 6.90 -8.24
CA GLU A 37 13.33 5.54 -8.33
C GLU A 37 12.19 4.54 -8.64
N GLY A 38 12.55 3.45 -9.32
CA GLY A 38 11.62 2.42 -9.72
C GLY A 38 11.31 1.42 -8.62
N ILE A 39 10.12 0.83 -8.65
CA ILE A 39 9.69 -0.24 -7.73
C ILE A 39 8.97 -1.35 -8.50
N ALA A 40 9.25 -2.59 -8.13
CA ALA A 40 8.55 -3.77 -8.62
C ALA A 40 7.76 -4.42 -7.47
N VAL A 41 6.48 -4.67 -7.70
CA VAL A 41 5.58 -5.33 -6.75
C VAL A 41 5.17 -6.69 -7.31
N PHE A 42 5.53 -7.76 -6.61
CA PHE A 42 5.20 -9.13 -6.97
C PHE A 42 3.94 -9.56 -6.20
N GLY A 43 2.89 -9.87 -6.93
CA GLY A 43 1.55 -10.15 -6.41
C GLY A 43 0.68 -8.89 -6.36
N THR A 44 -0.52 -8.99 -6.93
CA THR A 44 -1.51 -7.91 -7.08
C THR A 44 -2.79 -8.22 -6.28
N GLY A 45 -2.62 -8.83 -5.11
CA GLY A 45 -3.69 -8.94 -4.11
C GLY A 45 -3.89 -7.64 -3.31
N ALA A 46 -4.68 -7.69 -2.23
CA ALA A 46 -4.98 -6.51 -1.40
C ALA A 46 -3.74 -5.77 -0.86
N VAL A 47 -2.71 -6.52 -0.44
CA VAL A 47 -1.44 -5.96 0.06
C VAL A 47 -0.63 -5.34 -1.09
N GLY A 48 -0.52 -6.07 -2.21
CA GLY A 48 0.25 -5.64 -3.38
C GLY A 48 -0.30 -4.36 -4.00
N PHE A 49 -1.62 -4.27 -4.20
CA PHE A 49 -2.22 -3.03 -4.68
C PHE A 49 -2.08 -1.88 -3.69
N SER A 50 -2.10 -2.13 -2.39
CA SER A 50 -1.79 -1.10 -1.39
C SER A 50 -0.38 -0.54 -1.56
N ALA A 51 0.61 -1.42 -1.81
CA ALA A 51 1.98 -1.01 -2.10
C ALA A 51 2.07 -0.20 -3.41
N VAL A 52 1.41 -0.64 -4.48
CA VAL A 52 1.36 0.09 -5.77
C VAL A 52 0.75 1.48 -5.60
N MET A 53 -0.37 1.60 -4.89
CA MET A 53 -1.01 2.89 -4.62
C MET A 53 -0.10 3.80 -3.79
N ALA A 54 0.53 3.27 -2.75
CA ALA A 54 1.46 4.02 -1.92
C ALA A 54 2.69 4.51 -2.70
N ALA A 55 3.25 3.65 -3.57
CA ALA A 55 4.37 4.02 -4.43
C ALA A 55 4.02 5.16 -5.39
N LYS A 56 2.79 5.13 -5.95
CA LYS A 56 2.31 6.21 -6.82
C LYS A 56 2.15 7.53 -6.07
N ILE A 57 1.58 7.48 -4.86
CA ILE A 57 1.42 8.67 -4.00
C ILE A 57 2.79 9.25 -3.62
N ALA A 58 3.79 8.40 -3.38
CA ALA A 58 5.14 8.81 -3.02
C ALA A 58 5.99 9.33 -4.20
N GLY A 59 5.48 9.27 -5.43
CA GLY A 59 6.20 9.77 -6.61
C GLY A 59 7.29 8.83 -7.13
N TYR A 60 7.16 7.52 -6.90
CA TYR A 60 8.08 6.52 -7.45
C TYR A 60 7.73 6.19 -8.89
N TYR A 61 8.76 5.99 -9.72
CA TYR A 61 8.59 5.72 -11.14
C TYR A 61 9.84 5.06 -11.72
N PRO A 62 9.73 4.00 -12.54
CA PRO A 62 8.50 3.30 -12.91
C PRO A 62 7.94 2.42 -11.78
N ILE A 63 6.63 2.19 -11.78
CA ILE A 63 5.97 1.23 -10.88
C ILE A 63 5.57 0.01 -11.73
N VAL A 64 6.15 -1.15 -11.44
CA VAL A 64 5.92 -2.39 -12.17
C VAL A 64 5.16 -3.37 -11.27
N ALA A 65 3.95 -3.74 -11.66
CA ALA A 65 3.17 -4.78 -10.98
C ALA A 65 3.33 -6.10 -11.75
N ILE A 66 3.65 -7.19 -11.03
CA ILE A 66 3.93 -8.50 -11.60
C ILE A 66 3.00 -9.51 -10.93
N ASP A 67 2.17 -10.17 -11.72
CA ASP A 67 1.29 -11.26 -11.27
C ASP A 67 1.26 -12.36 -12.34
N ILE A 68 0.90 -13.56 -11.92
CA ILE A 68 0.77 -14.74 -12.79
C ILE A 68 -0.68 -14.97 -13.24
N ASN A 69 -1.63 -14.25 -12.65
CA ASN A 69 -3.07 -14.37 -12.92
C ASN A 69 -3.55 -13.39 -14.00
#